data_AF-A0A962ERS4-F1
#
_entry.id   AF-A0A962ERS4-F1
#
_cell.length_a   1.000
_cell.length_b   1.000
_cell.length_c   1.000
_cell.angle_alpha   90.00
_cell.angle_beta   90.00
_cell.angle_gamma   90.00
#
_symmetry.space_group_name_H-M   'P 1'
#
loop_
_entity.id
_entity.type
_entity.pdbx_description
1 polymer ?
#
loop_
_entity_poly.entity_id
_entity_poly.type
_entity_poly.pdbx_seq_one_letter_code
_entity_poly.pdbx_strand_id
1 'polypeptide(L)' 'MNDQELQPWSSLTAAEQIELRADYQKELEHQPLTCSLDEKVERFSSWLAHRGISFSSEDLRGRRSN' A
#
# COMPACT_ATOMS: atom_id res chain seq x y z
N MET A 1 24.04 -6.40 -7.79
CA MET A 1 23.39 -6.17 -6.48
C MET A 1 21.91 -6.42 -6.72
N ASN A 2 21.26 -7.33 -5.99
CA ASN A 2 19.82 -7.55 -6.20
C ASN A 2 19.08 -6.32 -5.70
N ASP A 3 18.66 -5.51 -6.66
CA ASP A 3 17.60 -4.51 -6.52
C ASP A 3 16.44 -5.28 -5.90
N GLN A 4 16.08 -4.98 -4.66
CA GLN A 4 14.87 -5.56 -4.09
C GLN A 4 13.72 -5.04 -4.97
N GLU A 5 13.29 -5.86 -5.94
CA GLU A 5 12.18 -5.60 -6.85
C GLU A 5 10.91 -5.52 -5.99
N LEU A 6 10.70 -4.36 -5.36
CA LEU A 6 9.48 -4.10 -4.65
C LEU A 6 8.35 -4.22 -5.67
N GLN A 7 7.47 -5.19 -5.49
CA GLN A 7 6.37 -5.39 -6.41
C GLN A 7 5.48 -4.15 -6.34
N PRO A 8 5.21 -3.45 -7.46
CA PRO A 8 4.33 -2.32 -7.43
C PRO A 8 2.92 -2.82 -7.09
N TRP A 9 2.20 -2.07 -6.26
CA TRP A 9 0.84 -2.41 -5.86
C TRP A 9 -0.08 -2.66 -7.07
N SER A 10 0.05 -1.85 -8.13
CA SER A 10 -0.64 -2.05 -9.41
C SER A 10 -0.37 -3.40 -10.10
N SER A 11 0.75 -4.07 -9.82
CA SER A 11 1.04 -5.41 -10.33
C SER A 11 0.47 -6.55 -9.48
N LEU A 12 -0.01 -6.26 -8.27
CA LEU A 12 -0.68 -7.26 -7.43
C LEU A 12 -2.05 -7.61 -7.99
N THR A 13 -2.45 -8.87 -7.83
CA THR A 13 -3.79 -9.30 -8.20
C THR A 13 -4.84 -8.65 -7.31
N ALA A 14 -6.07 -8.54 -7.81
CA ALA A 14 -7.17 -7.97 -7.03
C ALA A 14 -7.38 -8.72 -5.70
N ALA A 15 -7.12 -10.03 -5.66
CA ALA A 15 -7.19 -10.84 -4.44
C ALA A 15 -6.15 -10.40 -3.41
N GLU A 16 -4.88 -10.30 -3.80
CA GLU A 16 -3.79 -9.85 -2.91
C GLU A 16 -4.04 -8.43 -2.39
N GLN A 17 -4.50 -7.52 -3.25
CA GLN A 17 -4.86 -6.18 -2.84
C GLN A 17 -6.01 -6.17 -1.82
N ILE A 18 -6.99 -7.06 -1.95
CA ILE A 18 -8.09 -7.19 -0.98
C ILE A 18 -7.55 -7.71 0.35
N GLU A 19 -6.73 -8.75 0.34
CA GLU A 19 -6.15 -9.34 1.55
C GLU A 19 -5.29 -8.33 2.30
N LEU A 20 -4.42 -7.59 1.61
CA LEU A 20 -3.58 -6.56 2.20
C LEU A 20 -4.38 -5.41 2.80
N ARG A 21 -5.48 -4.98 2.13
CA ARG A 21 -6.38 -3.96 2.69
C ARG A 21 -7.12 -4.47 3.92
N ALA A 22 -7.56 -5.72 3.92
CA ALA A 22 -8.24 -6.33 5.06
C ALA A 22 -7.30 -6.45 6.27
N ASP A 23 -6.04 -6.83 6.04
CA ASP A 23 -5.01 -6.92 7.08
C ASP A 23 -4.67 -5.53 7.63
N TYR A 24 -4.49 -4.55 6.75
CA TYR A 24 -4.26 -3.16 7.16
C TYR A 24 -5.45 -2.56 7.91
N GLN A 25 -6.68 -2.94 7.58
CA GLN A 25 -7.86 -2.47 8.31
C GLN A 25 -7.84 -2.92 9.77
N LYS A 26 -7.38 -4.14 10.06
CA LYS A 26 -7.19 -4.62 11.45
C LYS A 26 -6.12 -3.80 12.17
N GLU A 27 -5.01 -3.50 11.48
CA GLU A 27 -3.97 -2.63 12.03
C GLU A 27 -4.47 -1.20 12.30
N LEU A 28 -5.45 -0.71 11.54
CA LEU A 28 -6.08 0.59 11.79
C LEU A 28 -6.96 0.59 13.05
N GLU A 29 -7.55 -0.54 13.43
CA GLU A 29 -8.32 -0.65 14.68
C GLU A 29 -7.44 -0.44 15.92
N HIS A 30 -6.15 -0.77 15.81
CA HIS A 30 -5.16 -0.60 16.88
C HIS A 30 -4.39 0.72 16.81
N GLN A 31 -4.54 1.49 15.74
CA GLN A 31 -3.76 2.71 15.49
C GLN A 31 -4.59 3.98 15.65
N PRO A 32 -3.96 5.10 16.05
CA PRO A 32 -4.64 6.38 16.18
C PRO A 32 -5.25 6.80 14.84
N LEU A 33 -6.50 7.27 14.89
CA LEU A 33 -7.22 7.81 13.74
C LEU A 33 -6.47 9.03 13.20
N THR A 34 -5.73 8.84 12.10
CA THR A 34 -5.09 9.96 11.43
C THR A 34 -6.14 10.78 10.68
N CYS A 35 -6.08 12.10 10.84
CA CYS A 35 -7.07 13.01 10.28
C CYS A 35 -6.75 13.42 8.83
N SER A 36 -5.56 13.08 8.33
CA SER A 36 -5.09 13.44 6.98
C SER A 36 -5.02 12.22 6.06
N LEU A 37 -5.45 12.38 4.81
CA LEU A 37 -5.34 11.36 3.78
C LEU A 37 -3.87 11.04 3.44
N ASP A 38 -3.02 12.06 3.42
CA ASP A 38 -1.58 11.94 3.14
C ASP A 38 -0.88 11.04 4.18
N GLU A 39 -1.13 11.28 5.47
CA GLU A 39 -0.64 10.43 6.56
C GLU A 39 -1.14 8.97 6.45
N LYS A 40 -2.38 8.75 5.97
CA LYS A 40 -2.88 7.39 5.73
C LYS A 40 -2.11 6.69 4.60
N VAL A 41 -1.77 7.43 3.55
CA VAL A 41 -1.03 6.92 2.39
C VAL A 41 0.42 6.62 2.77
N GLU A 42 1.10 7.53 3.46
CA GLU A 42 2.47 7.34 3.96
C GLU A 42 2.57 6.13 4.90
N ARG A 43 1.61 5.99 5.84
CA ARG A 43 1.58 4.87 6.79
C ARG A 43 1.30 3.54 6.09
N PHE A 44 0.40 3.53 5.12
CA PHE A 44 0.10 2.34 4.32
C PHE A 44 1.29 1.96 3.42
N SER A 45 1.91 2.96 2.78
CA SER A 45 3.13 2.79 1.99
C SER A 45 4.27 2.18 2.81
N SER A 46 4.55 2.73 4.00
CA SER A 46 5.57 2.20 4.90
C SER A 46 5.28 0.77 5.34
N TRP A 47 4.01 0.45 5.61
CA TRP A 47 3.60 -0.90 5.99
C TRP A 47 3.75 -1.90 4.82
N LEU A 48 3.44 -1.47 3.60
CA LEU A 48 3.63 -2.27 2.38
C LEU A 48 5.11 -2.45 2.02
N ALA A 49 5.93 -1.42 2.22
CA ALA A 49 7.37 -1.48 1.98
C ALA A 49 8.06 -2.56 2.83
N HIS A 50 7.63 -2.74 4.08
CA HIS A 50 8.08 -3.84 4.94
C HIS A 50 7.74 -5.23 4.38
N ARG A 51 6.71 -5.33 3.53
CA ARG A 51 6.25 -6.56 2.88
C ARG A 51 6.82 -6.74 1.47
N GLY A 52 7.72 -5.84 1.03
CA GLY A 52 8.30 -5.89 -0.30
C GLY A 52 7.40 -5.31 -1.39
N ILE A 53 6.43 -4.46 -1.02
CA ILE A 53 5.46 -3.88 -1.95
C ILE A 53 5.66 -2.37 -2.02
N SER A 54 5.77 -1.82 -3.22
CA SER A 54 5.85 -0.38 -3.45
C SER A 54 4.45 0.19 -3.67
N PHE A 55 4.03 1.11 -2.79
CA PHE A 55 2.77 1.83 -2.89
C PHE A 55 3.00 3.32 -2.63
N SER A 56 2.43 4.17 -3.48
CA SER A 56 2.55 5.63 -3.38
C SER A 56 1.24 6.29 -3.76
N SER A 57 1.08 7.57 -3.45
CA SER A 57 -0.08 8.36 -3.87
C SER A 57 -0.29 8.39 -5.40
N GLU A 58 0.77 8.15 -6.18
CA GLU A 58 0.70 7.96 -7.63
C GLU A 58 -0.04 6.68 -8.04
N ASP A 59 0.05 5.61 -7.25
CA ASP A 59 -0.69 4.36 -7.49
C ASP A 59 -2.20 4.56 -7.34
N LEU A 60 -2.63 5.42 -6.41
CA LEU A 60 -4.02 5.88 -6.31
C LEU A 60 -4.49 6.62 -7.57
N ARG A 61 -3.57 7.30 -8.26
CA ARG A 61 -3.85 7.99 -9.53
C ARG A 61 -3.69 7.06 -10.74
N GLY A 62 -3.16 5.85 -10.52
CA GLY A 62 -2.58 4.93 -11.51
C GLY A 62 -3.56 4.08 -12.30
N ARG A 63 -4.82 4.48 -12.48
CA ARG A 63 -5.70 3.84 -13.48
C ARG A 63 -5.46 4.37 -14.90
N ARG A 64 -4.19 4.57 -15.27
CA ARG A 64 -3.78 4.99 -16.62
C ARG A 64 -2.39 4.45 -16.98
N SER A 65 -2.34 3.17 -17.38
CA SER A 65 -1.34 2.72 -18.34
C SER A 65 -2.05 1.96 -19.44
N ASN A 66 -2.10 2.61 -20.59
CA ASN A 66 -2.56 2.13 -21.89
C ASN A 66 -1.52 1.18 -22.49
#